data_AF-A0A318CNX0-F1
#
_entry.id   AF-A0A318CNX0-F1
#
_cell.length_a   1.000
_cell.length_b   1.000
_cell.length_c   1.000
_cell.angle_alpha   90.00
_cell.angle_beta   90.00
_cell.angle_gamma   90.00
#
_symmetry.space_group_name_H-M   'P 1'
#
loop_
_entity.id
_entity.type
_entity.pdbx_description
1 polymer ?
#
loop_
_entity_poly.entity_id
_entity_poly.type
_entity_poly.pdbx_seq_one_letter_code
_entity_poly.pdbx_strand_id
1 'polypeptide(L)' 'MTVVAVLLYETEAEKRQHLSAIYMLAHDLGIAEDSIRPLYENELRELKEHAPRIKTFLSVFVSRHIKEKINKHIA' A
#
# COMPACT_ATOMS: atom_id res chain seq x y z
N MET A 1 -17.16 11.72 -18.65
CA MET A 1 -16.71 10.80 -17.59
C MET A 1 -15.34 11.26 -17.14
N THR A 2 -15.28 12.12 -16.13
CA THR A 2 -14.03 12.49 -15.48
C THR A 2 -13.57 11.27 -14.68
N VAL A 3 -12.53 10.60 -15.16
CA VAL A 3 -11.80 9.61 -14.37
C VAL A 3 -11.21 10.40 -13.21
N VAL A 4 -11.95 10.45 -12.10
CA VAL A 4 -11.41 10.90 -10.82
C VAL A 4 -10.39 9.84 -10.49
N ALA A 5 -9.14 10.06 -10.94
CA ALA A 5 -7.99 9.52 -10.26
C ALA A 5 -8.10 10.06 -8.84
N VAL A 6 -8.83 9.33 -7.99
CA VAL A 6 -8.84 9.53 -6.55
C VAL A 6 -7.37 9.53 -6.22
N LEU A 7 -6.85 10.70 -5.85
CA LEU A 7 -5.45 10.91 -5.55
C LEU A 7 -5.06 9.86 -4.52
N LEU A 8 -4.40 8.79 -4.98
CA LEU A 8 -3.99 7.67 -4.12
C LEU A 8 -3.11 8.21 -2.99
N TYR A 9 -2.41 9.29 -3.26
CA TYR A 9 -1.64 10.09 -2.32
C TYR A 9 -2.27 11.49 -2.24
N GLU A 10 -2.75 11.87 -1.07
CA GLU A 10 -3.34 13.18 -0.78
C GLU A 10 -2.27 14.28 -0.70
N THR A 11 -1.03 13.92 -0.32
CA THR A 11 0.11 14.85 -0.25
C THR A 11 1.42 14.21 -0.72
N GLU A 12 2.40 15.03 -1.12
CA GLU A 12 3.76 14.55 -1.43
C GLU A 12 4.47 13.94 -0.22
N ALA A 13 4.12 14.36 1.01
CA ALA A 13 4.64 13.76 2.23
C ALA A 13 4.10 12.33 2.44
N GLU A 14 2.78 12.15 2.26
CA GLU A 14 2.13 10.84 2.31
C GLU A 14 2.66 9.91 1.20
N LYS A 15 2.82 10.44 -0.02
CA LYS A 15 3.44 9.71 -1.13
C LYS A 15 4.82 9.18 -0.77
N ARG A 16 5.70 10.02 -0.21
CA ARG A 16 7.03 9.59 0.24
C ARG A 16 6.96 8.51 1.30
N GLN A 17 6.02 8.63 2.24
CA GLN A 17 5.82 7.62 3.28
C GLN A 17 5.41 6.26 2.69
N HIS A 18 4.50 6.24 1.72
CA HIS A 18 4.08 5.00 1.05
C HIS A 18 5.18 4.40 0.17
N LEU A 19 5.92 5.23 -0.57
CA LEU A 19 7.06 4.76 -1.35
C LEU A 19 8.15 4.15 -0.46
N SER A 20 8.43 4.77 0.69
CA SER A 20 9.34 4.20 1.68
C SER A 20 8.84 2.87 2.24
N ALA A 21 7.52 2.73 2.48
CA ALA A 21 6.92 1.49 2.94
C ALA A 21 7.01 0.38 1.87
N ILE A 22 6.81 0.72 0.59
CA ILE A 22 6.98 -0.20 -0.55
C ILE A 22 8.42 -0.69 -0.64
N TYR A 23 9.40 0.23 -0.55
CA TYR A 23 10.83 -0.11 -0.55
C TYR A 23 11.17 -1.08 0.58
N MET A 24 10.76 -0.77 1.81
CA MET A 24 11.01 -1.63 2.96
C MET A 24 10.33 -3.00 2.82
N LEU A 25 9.10 -3.03 2.31
CA LEU A 25 8.34 -4.27 2.12
C LEU A 25 8.98 -5.16 1.04
N ALA A 26 9.43 -4.57 -0.07
CA ALA A 26 10.16 -5.25 -1.14
C ALA A 26 11.48 -5.83 -0.63
N HIS A 27 12.23 -5.02 0.14
CA HIS A 27 13.47 -5.46 0.78
C HIS A 27 13.25 -6.61 1.78
N ASP A 28 12.27 -6.48 2.67
CA ASP A 28 11.94 -7.50 3.68
C ASP A 28 11.54 -8.84 3.07
N LEU A 29 10.84 -8.81 1.92
CA LEU A 29 10.34 -10.01 1.26
C LEU A 29 11.32 -10.57 0.21
N GLY A 30 12.38 -9.84 -0.12
CA GLY A 30 13.30 -10.20 -1.21
C GLY A 30 12.63 -10.18 -2.59
N ILE A 31 11.60 -9.34 -2.78
CA ILE A 31 10.83 -9.23 -4.02
C ILE A 31 11.10 -7.87 -4.68
N ALA A 32 11.11 -7.82 -6.02
CA ALA A 32 11.28 -6.56 -6.74
C ALA A 32 10.16 -5.55 -6.41
N GLU A 33 10.53 -4.27 -6.23
CA GLU A 33 9.57 -3.20 -5.96
C GLU A 33 8.47 -3.11 -7.01
N ASP A 34 8.80 -3.29 -8.29
CA ASP A 34 7.83 -3.22 -9.38
C ASP A 34 6.74 -4.30 -9.27
N SER A 35 7.03 -5.41 -8.59
CA SER A 35 6.05 -6.45 -8.28
C SER A 35 5.23 -6.15 -7.01
N ILE A 36 5.83 -5.47 -6.02
CA ILE A 36 5.17 -5.12 -4.75
C ILE A 36 4.29 -3.88 -4.87
N ARG A 37 4.73 -2.88 -5.64
CA ARG A 37 4.05 -1.59 -5.81
C ARG A 37 2.59 -1.73 -6.22
N PRO A 38 2.21 -2.45 -7.30
CA PRO A 38 0.81 -2.56 -7.69
C PRO A 38 -0.05 -3.26 -6.63
N LEU A 39 0.50 -4.23 -5.90
CA LEU A 39 -0.20 -4.91 -4.79
C LEU A 39 -0.46 -3.93 -3.64
N TYR A 40 0.58 -3.19 -3.25
CA TYR A 40 0.51 -2.15 -2.22
C TYR A 40 -0.52 -1.07 -2.55
N GLU A 41 -0.47 -0.54 -3.77
CA GLU A 41 -1.36 0.54 -4.20
C GLU A 41 -2.81 0.07 -4.31
N ASN A 42 -3.06 -1.18 -4.70
CA ASN A 42 -4.42 -1.73 -4.73
C ASN A 42 -5.00 -1.87 -3.31
N GLU A 43 -4.23 -2.40 -2.36
CA GLU A 43 -4.64 -2.50 -0.96
C GLU A 43 -4.87 -1.12 -0.33
N LEU A 44 -4.00 -0.15 -0.63
CA LEU A 44 -4.16 1.23 -0.18
C LEU A 44 -5.46 1.84 -0.70
N ARG A 45 -5.85 1.54 -1.95
CA ARG A 45 -7.11 1.99 -2.54
C ARG A 45 -8.31 1.38 -1.83
N GLU A 46 -8.33 0.06 -1.66
CA GLU A 46 -9.41 -0.65 -0.96
C GLU A 46 -9.60 -0.13 0.47
N LEU A 47 -8.49 0.14 1.17
CA LEU A 47 -8.55 0.67 2.53
C LEU A 47 -9.03 2.12 2.60
N LYS A 48 -8.68 2.95 1.61
CA LYS A 48 -9.19 4.32 1.53
C LYS A 48 -10.70 4.35 1.21
N GLU A 49 -11.16 3.42 0.39
CA GLU A 49 -12.59 3.28 0.05
C GLU A 49 -13.42 2.79 1.25
N HIS A 50 -12.88 1.87 2.06
CA HIS A 50 -13.62 1.24 3.17
C HIS A 50 -13.36 1.85 4.55
N ALA A 51 -12.26 2.60 4.75
CA ALA A 51 -11.86 3.14 6.05
C ALA A 51 -11.26 4.56 5.98
N PRO A 52 -12.02 5.58 5.51
CA PRO A 52 -11.51 6.95 5.30
C PRO A 52 -11.05 7.67 6.59
N ARG A 53 -11.31 7.11 7.78
CA ARG A 53 -10.96 7.69 9.08
C ARG A 53 -9.62 7.20 9.65
N ILE A 54 -8.98 6.18 9.08
CA ILE A 54 -7.72 5.59 9.60
C ILE A 54 -6.49 6.15 8.86
N LYS A 55 -6.53 7.42 8.43
CA LYS A 55 -5.50 8.04 7.58
C LYS A 55 -4.08 7.93 8.14
N THR A 56 -3.93 8.04 9.46
CA THR A 56 -2.63 8.14 10.14
C THR A 56 -1.84 6.83 10.16
N PHE A 57 -2.49 5.68 9.94
CA PHE A 57 -1.85 4.36 10.04
C PHE A 57 -2.01 3.50 8.79
N LEU A 58 -2.48 4.07 7.68
CA LEU A 58 -2.72 3.32 6.43
C LEU A 58 -1.46 2.60 5.95
N SER A 59 -0.29 3.25 6.03
CA SER A 59 0.96 2.64 5.58
C SER A 59 1.32 1.37 6.36
N VAL A 60 1.23 1.43 7.69
CA VAL A 60 1.46 0.27 8.57
C VAL A 60 0.44 -0.83 8.34
N PHE A 61 -0.83 -0.46 8.14
CA PHE A 61 -1.91 -1.43 7.93
C PHE A 61 -1.74 -2.17 6.59
N VAL A 62 -1.49 -1.45 5.49
CA VAL A 62 -1.26 -2.04 4.16
C VAL A 62 -0.07 -3.01 4.21
N SER A 63 1.05 -2.60 4.80
CA SER A 63 2.24 -3.45 4.90
C SER A 63 1.95 -4.75 5.66
N ARG A 64 1.18 -4.68 6.75
CA ARG A 64 0.80 -5.87 7.52
C ARG A 64 -0.13 -6.79 6.73
N HIS A 65 -1.14 -6.24 6.07
CA HIS A 65 -2.11 -7.03 5.30
C HIS A 65 -1.45 -7.80 4.16
N ILE A 66 -0.49 -7.18 3.47
CA ILE A 66 0.27 -7.86 2.40
C ILE A 66 1.12 -9.00 2.96
N LYS A 67 1.83 -8.78 4.06
CA LYS A 67 2.61 -9.83 4.73
C LYS A 67 1.73 -11.04 5.10
N GLU A 68 0.52 -10.79 5.61
CA GLU A 68 -0.44 -11.85 5.93
C GLU A 68 -0.95 -12.58 4.68
N LYS A 69 -1.26 -11.87 3.59
CA LYS A 69 -1.71 -12.48 2.34
C LYS A 69 -0.65 -13.38 1.71
N ILE A 70 0.61 -12.93 1.68
CA ILE A 70 1.73 -13.69 1.12
C ILE A 70 2.01 -14.93 1.96
N ASN A 71 2.08 -14.80 3.29
CA ASN A 71 2.30 -15.94 4.17
C ASN A 71 1.21 -17.03 4.03
N LYS A 72 -0.05 -16.63 3.77
CA LYS A 72 -1.16 -17.57 3.52
C LYS A 72 -1.07 -18.30 2.17
N HIS A 73 -0.31 -17.79 1.20
CA HIS A 73 -0.13 -18.43 -0.12
C HIS A 73 1.11 -19.34 -0.19
N ILE A 74 1.97 -19.30 0.84
CA ILE A 74 3.19 -20.12 0.95
C ILE A 74 2.98 -21.30 1.92
N ALA A 75 1.89 -21.31 2.70
CA ALA A 75 1.54 -22.36 3.66
C ALA A 75 0.60 -23.42 3.08
#